data_AF-A0A178M6Q0-F1
#
_entry.id   AF-A0A178M6Q0-F1
#
_cell.length_a   1.000
_cell.length_b   1.000
_cell.length_c   1.000
_cell.angle_alpha   90.00
_cell.angle_beta   90.00
_cell.angle_gamma   90.00
#
_symmetry.space_group_name_H-M   'P 1'
#
loop_
_entity.id
_entity.type
_entity.pdbx_description
1 polymer ?
#
loop_
_entity_poly.entity_id
_entity_poly.type
_entity_poly.pdbx_seq_one_letter_code
_entity_poly.pdbx_strand_id
1 'polypeptide(L)'
;MNGWATIADLTGDYVIYRDLQPCDPALPGLATLRTVLGLPANVTPRKRDVAYARVILALARAAQALRNGPPLTTVAVIGDTENDRLLTVHLQSLGEITAYGFIGVDRPVAPATLEWDDAVATATRWALVQQWAAELVARGVDWTQTAVLIDIDKTLLGPRGRSDGAIDDARAEAALMVATELLGDQFDRSLFRRNYAELCRREWHRLTLDNQDYTVALALFATVEVFDLPAIEVQLAAGLSPTLLELLIAAQQVPVELQALRKQLIERIEAGDPTPFTQFRRTELVTTAARMADGRLALSSELFRLGQDLHARGALLLAASDKPAESALPSPEQAAAGLLPLHRTPAVLD
;
A
#
# COMPACT_ATOMS: atom_id res chain seq x y z
N MET A 1 -28.95 -5.73 -1.95
CA MET A 1 -28.46 -4.96 -0.78
C MET A 1 -26.97 -5.22 -0.73
N ASN A 2 -26.15 -4.20 -0.91
CA ASN A 2 -24.70 -4.37 -0.80
C ASN A 2 -24.36 -4.68 0.66
N GLY A 3 -23.63 -5.77 0.87
CA GLY A 3 -23.18 -6.16 2.21
C GLY A 3 -22.06 -5.23 2.68
N TRP A 4 -21.96 -5.04 3.99
CA TRP A 4 -20.79 -4.44 4.61
C TRP A 4 -19.86 -5.56 5.07
N ALA A 5 -18.56 -5.37 4.87
CA ALA A 5 -17.55 -6.32 5.29
C ALA A 5 -16.26 -5.59 5.68
N THR A 6 -15.34 -6.31 6.29
CA THR A 6 -13.97 -5.88 6.59
C THR A 6 -12.98 -6.79 5.85
N ILE A 7 -11.74 -6.32 5.65
CA ILE A 7 -10.67 -7.20 5.12
C ILE A 7 -10.44 -8.37 6.09
N ALA A 8 -10.54 -8.13 7.39
CA ALA A 8 -10.41 -9.13 8.43
C ALA A 8 -11.47 -10.23 8.38
N ASP A 9 -12.63 -10.00 7.75
CA ASP A 9 -13.63 -11.07 7.52
C ASP A 9 -13.10 -12.16 6.56
N LEU A 10 -12.08 -11.86 5.74
CA LEU A 10 -11.37 -12.83 4.90
C LEU A 10 -10.08 -13.34 5.55
N THR A 11 -9.29 -12.43 6.11
CA THR A 11 -7.89 -12.73 6.49
C THR A 11 -7.65 -12.83 7.98
N GLY A 12 -8.64 -12.50 8.82
CA GLY A 12 -8.38 -12.15 10.21
C GLY A 12 -7.30 -11.06 10.29
N ASP A 13 -6.35 -11.22 11.20
CA ASP A 13 -5.20 -10.32 11.36
C ASP A 13 -3.94 -10.80 10.60
N TYR A 14 -4.07 -11.74 9.64
CA TYR A 14 -3.00 -12.10 8.70
C TYR A 14 -2.79 -11.01 7.64
N VAL A 15 -2.52 -9.80 8.13
CA VAL A 15 -2.36 -8.55 7.37
C VAL A 15 -0.97 -7.99 7.61
N ILE A 16 -0.28 -7.63 6.53
CA ILE A 16 1.09 -7.13 6.56
C ILE A 16 1.16 -5.76 5.87
N TYR A 17 1.63 -4.74 6.59
CA TYR A 17 1.89 -3.42 6.02
C TYR A 17 3.36 -3.24 5.61
N ARG A 18 3.68 -2.04 5.12
CA ARG A 18 5.00 -1.67 4.57
C ARG A 18 6.20 -2.04 5.46
N ASP A 19 6.04 -1.97 6.78
CA ASP A 19 7.10 -2.23 7.75
C ASP A 19 7.41 -3.72 7.94
N LEU A 20 6.60 -4.61 7.31
CA LEU A 20 6.66 -6.05 7.45
C LEU A 20 6.46 -6.55 8.88
N GLN A 21 5.74 -5.76 9.70
CA GLN A 21 5.24 -6.20 10.98
C GLN A 21 3.83 -6.78 10.79
N PRO A 22 3.60 -8.08 11.04
CA PRO A 22 2.26 -8.66 10.95
C PRO A 22 1.33 -8.05 12.01
N CYS A 23 0.06 -7.88 11.65
CA CYS A 23 -0.97 -7.42 12.59
C CYS A 23 -1.30 -8.49 13.64
N ASP A 24 -1.22 -9.78 13.29
CA ASP A 24 -1.32 -10.88 14.25
C ASP A 24 0.00 -11.01 15.04
N PRO A 25 0.00 -10.77 16.37
CA PRO A 25 1.19 -10.83 17.20
C PRO A 25 1.75 -12.26 17.38
N ALA A 26 1.00 -13.30 17.01
CA ALA A 26 1.51 -14.67 17.01
C ALA A 26 2.49 -14.96 15.87
N LEU A 27 2.55 -14.09 14.86
CA LEU A 27 3.48 -14.20 13.74
C LEU A 27 4.82 -13.49 14.02
N PRO A 28 5.94 -14.01 13.49
CA PRO A 28 7.25 -13.38 13.69
C PRO A 28 7.33 -12.06 12.92
N GLY A 29 7.75 -10.99 13.58
CA GLY A 29 8.03 -9.70 12.93
C GLY A 29 9.32 -9.70 12.11
N LEU A 30 9.52 -8.65 11.31
CA LEU A 30 10.72 -8.50 10.47
C LEU A 30 12.03 -8.60 11.26
N ALA A 31 12.08 -8.06 12.49
CA ALA A 31 13.26 -8.14 13.35
C ALA A 31 13.70 -9.59 13.60
N THR A 32 12.76 -10.48 13.91
CA THR A 32 13.02 -11.91 14.09
C THR A 32 13.37 -12.58 12.76
N LEU A 33 12.63 -12.27 11.70
CA LEU A 33 12.85 -12.86 10.38
C LEU A 33 14.19 -12.47 9.76
N ARG A 34 14.73 -11.29 10.08
CA ARG A 34 16.07 -10.87 9.64
C ARG A 34 17.14 -11.87 10.05
N THR A 35 17.11 -12.33 11.29
CA THR A 35 18.06 -13.34 11.80
C THR A 35 17.84 -14.69 11.12
N VAL A 36 16.59 -15.14 11.01
CA VAL A 36 16.25 -16.44 10.41
C VAL A 36 16.61 -16.51 8.93
N LEU A 37 16.40 -15.41 8.19
CA LEU A 37 16.58 -15.34 6.75
C LEU A 37 17.94 -14.74 6.35
N GLY A 38 18.78 -14.30 7.30
CA GLY A 38 20.05 -13.64 7.00
C GLY A 38 19.90 -12.34 6.19
N LEU A 39 18.89 -11.53 6.52
CA LEU A 39 18.64 -10.26 5.83
C LEU A 39 19.47 -9.13 6.45
N PRO A 40 19.86 -8.12 5.64
CA PRO A 40 20.61 -6.97 6.15
C PRO A 40 19.84 -6.21 7.24
N ALA A 41 20.59 -5.68 8.20
CA ALA A 41 20.06 -4.77 9.21
C ALA A 41 19.62 -3.45 8.56
N ASN A 42 18.61 -2.81 9.14
CA ASN A 42 18.14 -1.46 8.79
C ASN A 42 17.61 -1.27 7.35
N VAL A 43 17.45 -2.33 6.57
CA VAL A 43 16.76 -2.29 5.28
C VAL A 43 15.43 -3.01 5.41
N THR A 44 14.34 -2.34 5.03
CA THR A 44 13.01 -2.96 4.95
C THR A 44 12.77 -3.37 3.50
N PRO A 45 12.73 -4.69 3.19
CA PRO A 45 12.45 -5.18 1.84
C PRO A 45 11.14 -4.63 1.29
N ARG A 46 11.10 -4.39 -0.03
CA ARG A 46 9.93 -3.93 -0.77
C ARG A 46 9.43 -5.03 -1.71
N LYS A 47 8.17 -4.93 -2.14
CA LYS A 47 7.50 -5.95 -2.97
C LYS A 47 8.29 -6.35 -4.23
N ARG A 48 9.08 -5.42 -4.77
CA ARG A 48 10.00 -5.62 -5.91
C ARG A 48 11.30 -6.37 -5.58
N ASP A 49 11.57 -6.68 -4.32
CA ASP A 49 12.82 -7.28 -3.87
C ASP A 49 12.63 -8.79 -3.62
N VAL A 50 13.61 -9.60 -4.00
CA VAL A 50 13.64 -11.04 -3.65
C VAL A 50 13.58 -11.25 -2.13
N ALA A 51 14.17 -10.35 -1.35
CA ALA A 51 14.12 -10.40 0.11
C ALA A 51 12.68 -10.31 0.65
N TYR A 52 11.79 -9.55 0.01
CA TYR A 52 10.39 -9.46 0.40
C TYR A 52 9.66 -10.78 0.16
N ALA A 53 9.89 -11.44 -0.98
CA ALA A 53 9.33 -12.76 -1.26
C ALA A 53 9.73 -13.80 -0.20
N ARG A 54 10.99 -13.77 0.27
CA ARG A 54 11.47 -14.64 1.36
C ARG A 54 10.74 -14.37 2.68
N VAL A 55 10.50 -13.10 3.01
CA VAL A 55 9.75 -12.69 4.21
C VAL A 55 8.30 -13.16 4.11
N ILE A 56 7.62 -12.89 3.00
CA ILE A 56 6.23 -13.30 2.78
C ILE A 56 6.07 -14.82 2.86
N LEU A 57 6.96 -15.60 2.23
CA LEU A 57 6.90 -17.05 2.30
C LEU A 57 7.10 -17.56 3.73
N ALA A 58 8.03 -16.97 4.49
CA ALA A 58 8.24 -17.32 5.90
C ALA A 58 6.99 -17.00 6.76
N LEU A 59 6.36 -15.85 6.55
CA LEU A 59 5.12 -15.46 7.22
C LEU A 59 3.95 -16.38 6.86
N ALA A 60 3.78 -16.72 5.58
CA ALA A 60 2.75 -17.65 5.13
C ALA A 60 2.94 -19.04 5.75
N ARG A 61 4.17 -19.55 5.81
CA ARG A 61 4.49 -20.83 6.47
C ARG A 61 4.21 -20.77 7.98
N ALA A 62 4.55 -19.67 8.65
CA ALA A 62 4.26 -19.48 10.06
C ALA A 62 2.73 -19.43 10.34
N ALA A 63 1.98 -18.69 9.53
CA ALA A 63 0.52 -18.63 9.62
C ALA A 63 -0.13 -19.99 9.35
N GLN A 64 0.35 -20.74 8.35
CA GLN A 64 -0.11 -22.10 8.07
C GLN A 64 0.13 -23.04 9.25
N ALA A 65 1.30 -22.92 9.90
CA ALA A 65 1.61 -23.71 11.09
C ALA A 65 0.71 -23.36 12.28
N LEU A 66 0.39 -22.08 12.51
CA LEU A 66 -0.51 -21.64 13.58
C LEU A 66 -1.91 -22.26 13.48
N ARG A 67 -2.44 -22.41 12.25
CA ARG A 67 -3.72 -23.08 11.99
C ARG A 67 -3.62 -24.62 11.91
N ASN A 68 -2.46 -25.21 12.20
CA ASN A 68 -2.17 -26.64 12.06
C ASN A 68 -2.50 -27.21 10.67
N GLY A 69 -2.29 -26.40 9.62
CA GLY A 69 -2.54 -26.81 8.25
C GLY A 69 -1.40 -27.67 7.67
N PRO A 70 -1.63 -28.37 6.55
CA PRO A 70 -0.56 -29.08 5.85
C PRO A 70 0.49 -28.11 5.32
N PRO A 71 1.74 -28.56 5.07
CA PRO A 71 2.78 -27.71 4.50
C PRO A 71 2.34 -27.06 3.18
N LEU A 72 2.65 -25.77 3.03
CA LEU A 72 2.36 -25.03 1.81
C LEU A 72 3.20 -25.56 0.65
N THR A 73 2.54 -25.80 -0.48
CA THR A 73 3.17 -26.15 -1.77
C THR A 73 3.01 -25.04 -2.79
N THR A 74 2.00 -24.18 -2.60
CA THR A 74 1.65 -23.11 -3.53
C THR A 74 1.46 -21.77 -2.80
N VAL A 75 1.89 -20.68 -3.43
CA VAL A 75 1.48 -19.31 -3.08
C VAL A 75 0.83 -18.67 -4.31
N ALA A 76 -0.38 -18.17 -4.16
CA ALA A 76 -1.07 -17.41 -5.18
C ALA A 76 -1.08 -15.93 -4.77
N VAL A 77 -0.70 -15.03 -5.69
CA VAL A 77 -0.66 -13.58 -5.47
C VAL A 77 -1.74 -12.92 -6.32
N ILE A 78 -2.55 -12.07 -5.71
CA ILE A 78 -3.59 -11.28 -6.38
C ILE A 78 -3.26 -9.80 -6.18
N GLY A 79 -3.15 -9.05 -7.28
CA GLY A 79 -2.83 -7.63 -7.26
C GLY A 79 -3.26 -6.90 -8.53
N ASP A 80 -2.87 -5.63 -8.67
CA ASP A 80 -3.17 -4.78 -9.83
C ASP A 80 -1.92 -4.23 -10.52
N THR A 81 -0.73 -4.40 -9.94
CA THR A 81 0.49 -3.74 -10.41
C THR A 81 1.59 -4.70 -10.86
N GLU A 82 2.60 -4.14 -11.54
CA GLU A 82 3.82 -4.87 -11.87
C GLU A 82 4.60 -5.33 -10.63
N ASN A 83 4.48 -4.65 -9.49
CA ASN A 83 5.12 -5.10 -8.25
C ASN A 83 4.53 -6.43 -7.76
N ASP A 84 3.22 -6.66 -7.97
CA ASP A 84 2.56 -7.92 -7.62
C ASP A 84 2.98 -9.04 -8.57
N ARG A 85 3.14 -8.73 -9.86
CA ARG A 85 3.74 -9.66 -10.84
C ARG A 85 5.15 -10.06 -10.41
N LEU A 86 6.00 -9.08 -10.11
CA LEU A 86 7.38 -9.32 -9.68
C LEU A 86 7.44 -10.15 -8.40
N LEU A 87 6.52 -9.94 -7.46
CA LEU A 87 6.43 -10.78 -6.27
C LEU A 87 6.20 -12.25 -6.63
N THR A 88 5.27 -12.55 -7.54
CA THR A 88 5.06 -13.93 -8.04
C THR A 88 6.34 -14.50 -8.64
N VAL A 89 7.02 -13.74 -9.50
CA VAL A 89 8.27 -14.16 -10.15
C VAL A 89 9.35 -14.44 -9.09
N HIS A 90 9.51 -13.56 -8.09
CA HIS A 90 10.48 -13.77 -7.03
C HIS A 90 10.15 -14.98 -6.17
N LEU A 91 8.88 -15.21 -5.82
CA LEU A 91 8.46 -16.42 -5.11
C LEU A 91 8.79 -17.69 -5.91
N GLN A 92 8.50 -17.69 -7.21
CA GLN A 92 8.85 -18.79 -8.10
C GLN A 92 10.37 -19.01 -8.17
N SER A 93 11.16 -17.94 -8.17
CA SER A 93 12.63 -18.00 -8.26
C SER A 93 13.31 -18.59 -7.02
N LEU A 94 12.61 -18.66 -5.88
CA LEU A 94 13.14 -19.30 -4.66
C LEU A 94 13.32 -20.81 -4.86
N GLY A 95 12.58 -21.45 -5.77
CA GLY A 95 12.66 -22.89 -6.02
C GLY A 95 12.10 -23.78 -4.91
N GLU A 96 11.47 -23.19 -3.88
CA GLU A 96 10.92 -23.90 -2.72
C GLU A 96 9.38 -24.02 -2.74
N ILE A 97 8.72 -23.28 -3.64
CA ILE A 97 7.27 -23.13 -3.70
C ILE A 97 6.85 -22.91 -5.15
N THR A 98 5.68 -23.41 -5.54
CA THR A 98 5.04 -23.00 -6.78
C THR A 98 4.33 -21.68 -6.57
N ALA A 99 4.50 -20.70 -7.46
CA ALA A 99 3.84 -19.41 -7.35
C ALA A 99 2.94 -19.14 -8.56
N TYR A 100 1.76 -18.58 -8.34
CA TYR A 100 0.88 -18.09 -9.40
C TYR A 100 0.48 -16.64 -9.14
N GLY A 101 0.27 -15.87 -10.20
CA GLY A 101 -0.12 -14.45 -10.11
C GLY A 101 -1.41 -14.17 -10.85
N PHE A 102 -2.22 -13.26 -10.31
CA PHE A 102 -3.35 -12.62 -11.00
C PHE A 102 -3.19 -11.10 -10.90
N ILE A 103 -3.11 -10.44 -12.05
CA ILE A 103 -3.00 -8.99 -12.17
C ILE A 103 -4.28 -8.45 -12.80
N GLY A 104 -5.13 -7.83 -11.99
CA GLY A 104 -6.45 -7.33 -12.40
C GLY A 104 -6.49 -5.83 -12.64
N VAL A 105 -7.24 -5.42 -13.67
CA VAL A 105 -7.65 -4.02 -13.86
C VAL A 105 -8.94 -4.00 -14.67
N ASP A 106 -9.95 -3.28 -14.20
CA ASP A 106 -11.15 -3.07 -15.01
C ASP A 106 -10.85 -2.09 -16.17
N ARG A 107 -11.01 -2.58 -17.40
CA ARG A 107 -10.87 -1.79 -18.63
C ARG A 107 -12.21 -1.75 -19.38
N PRO A 108 -13.20 -0.96 -18.93
CA PRO A 108 -14.60 -1.08 -19.36
C PRO A 108 -14.82 -1.05 -20.88
N VAL A 109 -13.95 -0.36 -21.63
CA VAL A 109 -13.99 -0.25 -23.09
C VAL A 109 -13.34 -1.44 -23.81
N ALA A 110 -12.36 -2.10 -23.20
CA ALA A 110 -11.67 -3.24 -23.79
C ALA A 110 -12.46 -4.56 -23.58
N PRO A 111 -12.29 -5.57 -24.46
CA PRO A 111 -12.85 -6.91 -24.23
C PRO A 111 -12.38 -7.50 -22.91
N ALA A 112 -13.22 -8.36 -22.30
CA ALA A 112 -12.82 -9.16 -21.14
C ALA A 112 -11.85 -10.25 -21.61
N THR A 113 -10.59 -10.17 -21.15
CA THR A 113 -9.54 -11.14 -21.49
C THR A 113 -8.78 -11.54 -20.24
N LEU A 114 -8.39 -12.81 -20.20
CA LEU A 114 -7.48 -13.40 -19.22
C LEU A 114 -6.32 -13.99 -20.02
N GLU A 115 -5.15 -13.39 -19.91
CA GLU A 115 -3.97 -13.78 -20.68
C GLU A 115 -2.88 -14.27 -19.73
N TRP A 116 -2.36 -15.47 -20.01
CA TRP A 116 -1.26 -16.05 -19.23
C TRP A 116 0.09 -15.72 -19.86
N ASP A 117 1.00 -15.31 -19.00
CA ASP A 117 2.43 -15.25 -19.25
C ASP A 117 3.13 -16.08 -18.18
N ASP A 118 3.54 -17.29 -18.56
CA ASP A 118 4.01 -18.36 -17.67
C ASP A 118 3.07 -18.58 -16.47
N ALA A 119 3.50 -18.17 -15.27
CA ALA A 119 2.81 -18.36 -14.01
C ALA A 119 1.87 -17.20 -13.63
N VAL A 120 1.84 -16.12 -14.42
CA VAL A 120 1.06 -14.92 -14.11
C VAL A 120 -0.02 -14.70 -15.15
N ALA A 121 -1.26 -14.55 -14.69
CA ALA A 121 -2.38 -14.13 -15.54
C ALA A 121 -2.60 -12.62 -15.42
N THR A 122 -2.84 -11.94 -16.54
CA THR A 122 -3.28 -10.55 -16.59
C THR A 122 -4.73 -10.51 -17.05
N ALA A 123 -5.57 -9.78 -16.33
CA ALA A 123 -7.01 -9.71 -16.60
C ALA A 123 -7.47 -8.27 -16.82
N THR A 124 -8.31 -8.07 -17.83
CA THR A 124 -8.95 -6.77 -18.10
C THR A 124 -10.26 -6.58 -17.31
N ARG A 125 -10.62 -7.54 -16.44
CA ARG A 125 -11.76 -7.49 -15.53
C ARG A 125 -11.46 -8.20 -14.22
N TRP A 126 -11.87 -7.62 -13.09
CA TRP A 126 -11.75 -8.29 -11.79
C TRP A 126 -12.58 -9.58 -11.70
N ALA A 127 -13.74 -9.63 -12.37
CA ALA A 127 -14.60 -10.83 -12.42
C ALA A 127 -13.93 -12.09 -12.99
N LEU A 128 -12.85 -11.94 -13.78
CA LEU A 128 -12.11 -13.07 -14.35
C LEU A 128 -11.25 -13.81 -13.32
N VAL A 129 -11.13 -13.30 -12.09
CA VAL A 129 -10.44 -13.98 -11.00
C VAL A 129 -11.04 -15.37 -10.70
N GLN A 130 -12.35 -15.54 -10.93
CA GLN A 130 -13.04 -16.81 -10.78
C GLN A 130 -12.60 -17.84 -11.83
N GLN A 131 -12.46 -17.40 -13.08
CA GLN A 131 -11.92 -18.22 -14.16
C GLN A 131 -10.46 -18.60 -13.86
N TRP A 132 -9.65 -17.64 -13.44
CA TRP A 132 -8.25 -17.89 -13.05
C TRP A 132 -8.14 -18.95 -11.94
N ALA A 133 -8.95 -18.85 -10.89
CA ALA A 133 -8.95 -19.85 -9.81
C ALA A 133 -9.40 -21.23 -10.29
N ALA A 134 -10.36 -21.32 -11.21
CA ALA A 134 -10.77 -22.57 -11.84
C ALA A 134 -9.65 -23.19 -12.70
N GLU A 135 -8.91 -22.36 -13.44
CA GLU A 135 -7.75 -22.82 -14.22
C GLU A 135 -6.61 -23.31 -13.32
N LEU A 136 -6.39 -22.71 -12.15
CA LEU A 136 -5.44 -23.22 -11.16
C LEU A 136 -5.82 -24.60 -10.63
N VAL A 137 -7.12 -24.84 -10.39
CA VAL A 137 -7.61 -26.18 -10.02
C VAL A 137 -7.35 -27.19 -11.14
N ALA A 138 -7.59 -26.80 -12.40
CA ALA A 138 -7.29 -27.65 -13.55
C ALA A 138 -5.79 -27.96 -13.71
N ARG A 139 -4.91 -27.08 -13.21
CA ARG A 139 -3.45 -27.27 -13.13
C ARG A 139 -3.02 -28.11 -11.91
N GLY A 140 -3.95 -28.56 -11.08
CA GLY A 140 -3.68 -29.42 -9.92
C GLY A 140 -3.38 -28.67 -8.63
N VAL A 141 -3.70 -27.38 -8.53
CA VAL A 141 -3.55 -26.63 -7.28
C VAL A 141 -4.50 -27.18 -6.21
N ASP A 142 -3.92 -27.61 -5.08
CA ASP A 142 -4.65 -27.96 -3.86
C ASP A 142 -4.73 -26.75 -2.92
N TRP A 143 -5.93 -26.22 -2.73
CA TRP A 143 -6.17 -25.06 -1.89
C TRP A 143 -5.83 -25.30 -0.42
N THR A 144 -5.91 -26.54 0.09
CA THR A 144 -5.55 -26.84 1.48
C THR A 144 -4.06 -26.60 1.77
N GLN A 145 -3.22 -26.67 0.73
CA GLN A 145 -1.77 -26.43 0.74
C GLN A 145 -1.39 -25.12 0.04
N THR A 146 -2.35 -24.20 -0.15
CA THR A 146 -2.13 -22.93 -0.84
C THR A 146 -2.33 -21.75 0.10
N ALA A 147 -1.38 -20.83 0.08
CA ALA A 147 -1.55 -19.48 0.63
C ALA A 147 -1.94 -18.52 -0.49
N VAL A 148 -2.94 -17.67 -0.27
CA VAL A 148 -3.37 -16.62 -1.18
C VAL A 148 -3.02 -15.29 -0.53
N LEU A 149 -2.11 -14.54 -1.14
CA LEU A 149 -1.75 -13.20 -0.74
C LEU A 149 -2.49 -12.20 -1.63
N ILE A 150 -3.33 -11.37 -1.00
CA ILE A 150 -4.15 -10.38 -1.69
C ILE A 150 -3.58 -8.99 -1.39
N ASP A 151 -3.24 -8.23 -2.42
CA ASP A 151 -2.92 -6.82 -2.24
C ASP A 151 -4.16 -6.03 -1.80
N ILE A 152 -3.98 -5.05 -0.91
CA ILE A 152 -5.11 -4.26 -0.39
C ILE A 152 -5.41 -3.08 -1.31
N ASP A 153 -4.44 -2.17 -1.49
CA ASP A 153 -4.72 -0.87 -2.08
C ASP A 153 -4.89 -0.99 -3.59
N LYS A 154 -6.06 -0.61 -4.09
CA LYS A 154 -6.40 -0.67 -5.52
C LYS A 154 -6.55 -2.09 -6.07
N THR A 155 -6.60 -3.07 -5.17
CA THR A 155 -6.91 -4.47 -5.46
C THR A 155 -8.14 -4.89 -4.66
N LEU A 156 -7.99 -5.26 -3.37
CA LEU A 156 -9.12 -5.65 -2.53
C LEU A 156 -9.99 -4.45 -2.14
N LEU A 157 -9.36 -3.30 -1.84
CA LEU A 157 -10.00 -2.04 -1.48
C LEU A 157 -9.83 -1.04 -2.63
N GLY A 158 -10.94 -0.55 -3.19
CA GLY A 158 -10.96 0.38 -4.31
C GLY A 158 -10.38 -0.20 -5.61
N PRO A 159 -10.89 -1.34 -6.13
CA PRO A 159 -10.31 -2.05 -7.27
C PRO A 159 -9.93 -1.16 -8.47
N ARG A 160 -8.73 -1.39 -9.01
CA ARG A 160 -8.14 -0.64 -10.12
C ARG A 160 -9.05 -0.58 -11.34
N GLY A 161 -9.24 0.61 -11.88
CA GLY A 161 -10.04 0.85 -13.09
C GLY A 161 -11.55 0.96 -12.82
N ARG A 162 -11.96 0.83 -11.55
CA ARG A 162 -13.36 0.98 -11.11
C ARG A 162 -13.48 2.10 -10.07
N SER A 163 -12.83 1.94 -8.92
CA SER A 163 -13.00 2.82 -7.76
C SER A 163 -11.68 3.22 -7.09
N ASP A 164 -10.55 3.01 -7.76
CA ASP A 164 -9.22 3.31 -7.20
C ASP A 164 -8.95 4.81 -6.99
N GLY A 165 -9.68 5.68 -7.69
CA GLY A 165 -9.62 7.13 -7.48
C GLY A 165 -10.00 7.54 -6.05
N ALA A 166 -10.86 6.78 -5.37
CA ALA A 166 -11.28 7.11 -4.00
C ALA A 166 -10.13 7.01 -2.97
N ILE A 167 -9.13 6.14 -3.22
CA ILE A 167 -7.92 6.05 -2.39
C ILE A 167 -7.04 7.29 -2.60
N ASP A 168 -6.84 7.70 -3.85
CA ASP A 168 -6.03 8.89 -4.14
C ASP A 168 -6.69 10.17 -3.63
N ASP A 169 -8.02 10.26 -3.75
CA ASP A 169 -8.81 11.34 -3.18
C ASP A 169 -8.70 11.41 -1.65
N ALA A 170 -8.75 10.25 -0.96
CA ALA A 170 -8.58 10.19 0.49
C ALA A 170 -7.23 10.78 0.91
N ARG A 171 -6.18 10.44 0.16
CA ARG A 171 -4.82 10.93 0.38
C ARG A 171 -4.71 12.43 0.12
N ALA A 172 -5.26 12.91 -0.99
CA ALA A 172 -5.27 14.33 -1.32
C ALA A 172 -6.06 15.16 -0.29
N GLU A 173 -7.18 14.62 0.21
CA GLU A 173 -7.98 15.22 1.26
C GLU A 173 -7.21 15.32 2.58
N ALA A 174 -6.48 14.28 2.97
CA ALA A 174 -5.64 14.30 4.17
C ALA A 174 -4.50 15.33 4.06
N ALA A 175 -3.85 15.41 2.89
CA ALA A 175 -2.84 16.41 2.62
C ALA A 175 -3.40 17.84 2.78
N LEU A 176 -4.60 18.09 2.26
CA LEU A 176 -5.29 19.38 2.39
C LEU A 176 -5.68 19.71 3.83
N MET A 177 -6.14 18.72 4.60
CA MET A 177 -6.50 18.89 6.01
C MET A 177 -5.28 19.28 6.85
N VAL A 178 -4.16 18.56 6.71
CA VAL A 178 -2.92 18.87 7.43
C VAL A 178 -2.36 20.22 7.00
N ALA A 179 -2.38 20.55 5.71
CA ALA A 179 -1.94 21.87 5.25
C ALA A 179 -2.80 23.01 5.81
N THR A 180 -4.12 22.80 5.92
CA THR A 180 -5.03 23.76 6.56
C THR A 180 -4.72 23.92 8.05
N GLU A 181 -4.49 22.82 8.76
CA GLU A 181 -4.18 22.83 10.19
C GLU A 181 -2.86 23.57 10.48
N LEU A 182 -1.83 23.35 9.67
CA LEU A 182 -0.52 23.96 9.87
C LEU A 182 -0.48 25.43 9.47
N LEU A 183 -1.10 25.81 8.35
CA LEU A 183 -0.96 27.16 7.78
C LEU A 183 -2.09 28.12 8.16
N GLY A 184 -3.23 27.60 8.65
CA GLY A 184 -4.37 28.40 9.07
C GLY A 184 -4.82 29.41 8.01
N ASP A 185 -4.90 30.68 8.40
CA ASP A 185 -5.36 31.79 7.54
C ASP A 185 -4.43 32.09 6.36
N GLN A 186 -3.15 31.66 6.42
CA GLN A 186 -2.19 31.86 5.32
C GLN A 186 -2.35 30.83 4.20
N PHE A 187 -3.27 29.88 4.34
CA PHE A 187 -3.37 28.75 3.43
C PHE A 187 -4.11 29.07 2.12
N ASP A 188 -3.37 29.24 1.02
CA ASP A 188 -3.94 29.19 -0.33
C ASP A 188 -4.20 27.73 -0.75
N ARG A 189 -5.44 27.28 -0.49
CA ARG A 189 -5.95 25.97 -0.89
C ARG A 189 -5.82 25.69 -2.39
N SER A 190 -5.99 26.69 -3.22
CA SER A 190 -5.99 26.52 -4.68
C SER A 190 -4.57 26.35 -5.19
N LEU A 191 -3.63 27.13 -4.66
CA LEU A 191 -2.21 26.98 -4.96
C LEU A 191 -1.67 25.63 -4.47
N PHE A 192 -2.01 25.22 -3.24
CA PHE A 192 -1.60 23.91 -2.71
C PHE A 192 -2.05 22.75 -3.59
N ARG A 193 -3.32 22.74 -4.02
CA ARG A 193 -3.84 21.68 -4.89
C ARG A 193 -3.10 21.62 -6.23
N ARG A 194 -2.75 22.77 -6.82
CA ARG A 194 -1.95 22.82 -8.05
C ARG A 194 -0.55 22.26 -7.82
N ASN A 195 0.14 22.71 -6.76
CA ASN A 195 1.48 22.23 -6.43
C ASN A 195 1.49 20.73 -6.14
N TYR A 196 0.54 20.24 -5.34
CA TYR A 196 0.41 18.81 -5.03
C TYR A 196 0.14 17.96 -6.27
N ALA A 197 -0.78 18.38 -7.13
CA ALA A 197 -1.08 17.67 -8.37
C ALA A 197 0.12 17.63 -9.32
N GLU A 198 0.89 18.72 -9.41
CA GLU A 198 2.13 18.79 -10.20
C GLU A 198 3.20 17.84 -9.64
N LEU A 199 3.44 17.86 -8.32
CA LEU A 199 4.43 17.02 -7.65
C LEU A 199 4.10 15.52 -7.67
N CYS A 200 2.84 15.14 -7.92
CA CYS A 200 2.42 13.76 -8.12
C CYS A 200 2.81 13.18 -9.48
N ARG A 201 3.35 13.99 -10.41
CA ARG A 201 3.74 13.53 -11.73
C ARG A 201 5.10 12.84 -11.71
N ARG A 202 5.32 11.92 -12.67
CA ARG A 202 6.51 11.07 -12.76
C ARG A 202 7.81 11.86 -12.89
N GLU A 203 7.74 13.03 -13.50
CA GLU A 203 8.85 13.97 -13.69
C GLU A 203 9.50 14.38 -12.36
N TRP A 204 8.69 14.41 -11.28
CA TRP A 204 9.14 14.76 -9.94
C TRP A 204 9.65 13.57 -9.12
N HIS A 205 9.52 12.33 -9.60
CA HIS A 205 9.87 11.13 -8.82
C HIS A 205 11.36 11.04 -8.46
N ARG A 206 12.25 11.73 -9.17
CA ARG A 206 13.67 11.83 -8.76
C ARG A 206 13.86 12.58 -7.45
N LEU A 207 13.01 13.57 -7.19
CA LEU A 207 13.01 14.38 -5.97
C LEU A 207 12.11 13.77 -4.89
N THR A 208 10.89 13.38 -5.27
CA THR A 208 9.90 12.84 -4.32
C THR A 208 10.16 11.39 -3.94
N LEU A 209 10.98 10.67 -4.71
CA LEU A 209 11.25 9.24 -4.57
C LEU A 209 9.99 8.38 -4.65
N ASP A 210 8.94 8.87 -5.33
CA ASP A 210 7.60 8.26 -5.31
C ASP A 210 7.04 8.12 -3.88
N ASN A 211 7.46 9.03 -2.97
CA ASN A 211 7.05 9.08 -1.58
C ASN A 211 6.05 10.22 -1.37
N GLN A 212 4.84 9.87 -0.93
CA GLN A 212 3.78 10.85 -0.70
C GLN A 212 4.09 11.77 0.48
N ASP A 213 4.88 11.35 1.47
CA ASP A 213 5.35 12.23 2.55
C ASP A 213 6.16 13.40 1.97
N TYR A 214 7.03 13.10 1.01
CA TYR A 214 7.90 14.09 0.37
C TYR A 214 7.07 15.00 -0.54
N THR A 215 6.12 14.41 -1.27
CA THR A 215 5.19 15.13 -2.15
C THR A 215 4.37 16.16 -1.36
N VAL A 216 3.77 15.74 -0.23
CA VAL A 216 2.96 16.64 0.61
C VAL A 216 3.83 17.72 1.27
N ALA A 217 5.01 17.36 1.77
CA ALA A 217 5.94 18.33 2.34
C ALA A 217 6.36 19.39 1.30
N LEU A 218 6.81 18.97 0.12
CA LEU A 218 7.19 19.89 -0.97
C LEU A 218 6.03 20.81 -1.36
N ALA A 219 4.82 20.26 -1.51
CA ALA A 219 3.63 21.04 -1.86
C ALA A 219 3.33 22.10 -0.78
N LEU A 220 3.47 21.75 0.49
CA LEU A 220 3.25 22.64 1.62
C LEU A 220 4.24 23.82 1.61
N PHE A 221 5.54 23.54 1.57
CA PHE A 221 6.58 24.57 1.56
C PHE A 221 6.53 25.43 0.28
N ALA A 222 6.19 24.84 -0.86
CA ALA A 222 6.00 25.59 -2.11
C ALA A 222 4.77 26.53 -2.06
N THR A 223 3.72 26.16 -1.33
CA THR A 223 2.49 26.98 -1.22
C THR A 223 2.75 28.30 -0.49
N VAL A 224 3.72 28.31 0.45
CA VAL A 224 4.13 29.50 1.18
C VAL A 224 5.46 30.07 0.66
N GLU A 225 5.77 29.78 -0.61
CA GLU A 225 6.92 30.35 -1.35
C GLU A 225 8.31 30.06 -0.72
N VAL A 226 8.41 29.08 0.19
CA VAL A 226 9.71 28.61 0.72
C VAL A 226 10.47 27.83 -0.34
N PHE A 227 9.75 27.07 -1.18
CA PHE A 227 10.33 26.36 -2.32
C PHE A 227 9.80 26.92 -3.63
N ASP A 228 10.72 27.27 -4.54
CA ASP A 228 10.41 27.66 -5.92
C ASP A 228 10.43 26.41 -6.81
N LEU A 229 9.25 25.83 -7.06
CA LEU A 229 9.11 24.64 -7.89
C LEU A 229 9.63 24.86 -9.33
N PRO A 230 9.30 25.96 -10.04
CA PRO A 230 9.92 26.28 -11.33
C PRO A 230 11.46 26.26 -11.30
N ALA A 231 12.09 26.85 -10.29
CA ALA A 231 13.56 26.83 -10.18
C ALA A 231 14.12 25.41 -9.94
N ILE A 232 13.42 24.58 -9.16
CA ILE A 232 13.78 23.18 -8.94
C ILE A 232 13.61 22.37 -10.22
N GLU A 233 12.55 22.61 -11.00
CA GLU A 233 12.30 21.93 -12.28
C GLU A 233 13.44 22.21 -13.28
N VAL A 234 13.92 23.46 -13.37
CA VAL A 234 15.09 23.82 -14.19
C VAL A 234 16.34 23.05 -13.76
N GLN A 235 16.56 22.88 -12.46
CA GLN A 235 17.69 22.09 -11.94
C GLN A 235 17.55 20.61 -12.32
N LEU A 236 16.36 20.02 -12.17
CA LEU A 236 16.09 18.64 -12.56
C LEU A 236 16.32 18.43 -14.07
N ALA A 237 15.89 19.37 -14.90
CA ALA A 237 16.10 19.36 -16.35
C ALA A 237 17.59 19.48 -16.71
N ALA A 238 18.38 20.20 -15.92
CA ALA A 238 19.84 20.29 -16.05
C ALA A 238 20.58 19.03 -15.55
N GLY A 239 19.86 18.00 -15.10
CA GLY A 239 20.44 16.75 -14.59
C GLY A 239 20.91 16.83 -13.15
N LEU A 240 20.65 17.93 -12.44
CA LEU A 240 20.81 18.00 -10.99
C LEU A 240 19.71 17.18 -10.31
N SER A 241 19.94 16.77 -9.08
CA SER A 241 18.96 16.01 -8.30
C SER A 241 19.06 16.42 -6.84
N PRO A 242 18.61 17.64 -6.49
CA PRO A 242 18.53 18.03 -5.09
C PRO A 242 17.64 17.05 -4.34
N THR A 243 17.94 16.79 -3.09
CA THR A 243 17.12 15.99 -2.19
C THR A 243 16.19 16.89 -1.38
N LEU A 244 15.08 16.33 -0.89
CA LEU A 244 14.22 17.05 0.04
C LEU A 244 14.99 17.52 1.29
N LEU A 245 15.92 16.71 1.80
CA LEU A 245 16.74 17.07 2.94
C LEU A 245 17.58 18.32 2.68
N GLU A 246 18.27 18.38 1.53
CA GLU A 246 19.06 19.55 1.13
C GLU A 246 18.19 20.79 0.99
N LEU A 247 17.02 20.67 0.37
CA LEU A 247 16.06 21.78 0.24
C LEU A 247 15.59 22.27 1.62
N LEU A 248 15.23 21.35 2.51
CA LEU A 248 14.82 21.70 3.87
C LEU A 248 15.95 22.40 4.64
N ILE A 249 17.19 21.91 4.57
CA ILE A 249 18.33 22.52 5.26
C ILE A 249 18.63 23.92 4.70
N ALA A 250 18.62 24.07 3.37
CA ALA A 250 18.92 25.33 2.69
C ALA A 250 17.79 26.38 2.79
N ALA A 251 16.56 25.96 3.10
CA ALA A 251 15.40 26.84 3.19
C ALA A 251 15.64 28.02 4.14
N GLN A 252 15.44 29.23 3.61
CA GLN A 252 15.46 30.48 4.37
C GLN A 252 14.04 31.00 4.56
N GLN A 253 13.83 31.87 5.56
CA GLN A 253 12.55 32.55 5.78
C GLN A 253 11.34 31.61 5.99
N VAL A 254 11.59 30.41 6.52
CA VAL A 254 10.53 29.44 6.83
C VAL A 254 9.57 30.01 7.88
N PRO A 255 8.25 30.09 7.61
CA PRO A 255 7.26 30.58 8.57
C PRO A 255 7.31 29.82 9.89
N VAL A 256 6.99 30.49 11.00
CA VAL A 256 7.09 29.92 12.35
C VAL A 256 6.25 28.66 12.50
N GLU A 257 5.10 28.63 11.83
CA GLU A 257 4.14 27.55 11.79
C GLU A 257 4.74 26.25 11.20
N LEU A 258 5.69 26.37 10.26
CA LEU A 258 6.34 25.23 9.61
C LEU A 258 7.68 24.84 10.23
N GLN A 259 8.23 25.60 11.18
CA GLN A 259 9.54 25.32 11.77
C GLN A 259 9.58 23.97 12.49
N ALA A 260 8.52 23.63 13.23
CA ALA A 260 8.42 22.35 13.94
C ALA A 260 8.38 21.18 12.95
N LEU A 261 7.55 21.28 11.91
CA LEU A 261 7.47 20.26 10.85
C LEU A 261 8.81 20.13 10.12
N ARG A 262 9.44 21.24 9.73
CA ARG A 262 10.76 21.25 9.07
C ARG A 262 11.79 20.48 9.89
N LYS A 263 11.89 20.80 11.19
CA LYS A 263 12.82 20.13 12.11
C LYS A 263 12.55 18.62 12.18
N GLN A 264 11.29 18.23 12.36
CA GLN A 264 10.89 16.82 12.38
C GLN A 264 11.25 16.09 11.08
N LEU A 265 10.97 16.69 9.92
CA LEU A 265 11.27 16.10 8.63
C LEU A 265 12.78 15.90 8.45
N ILE A 266 13.60 16.90 8.82
CA ILE A 266 15.06 16.79 8.78
C ILE A 266 15.53 15.62 9.65
N GLU A 267 15.16 15.61 10.93
CA GLU A 267 15.61 14.57 11.88
C GLU A 267 15.24 13.16 11.42
N ARG A 268 14.03 12.97 10.89
CA ARG A 268 13.54 11.66 10.43
C ARG A 268 14.16 11.22 9.11
N ILE A 269 14.32 12.15 8.15
CA ILE A 269 14.97 11.83 6.88
C ILE A 269 16.44 11.50 7.11
N GLU A 270 17.15 12.21 7.99
CA GLU A 270 18.53 11.90 8.41
C GLU A 270 18.64 10.52 9.07
N ALA A 271 17.61 10.12 9.83
CA ALA A 271 17.53 8.78 10.43
C ALA A 271 17.14 7.68 9.41
N GLY A 272 16.88 8.03 8.15
CA GLY A 272 16.45 7.08 7.11
C GLY A 272 15.01 6.60 7.24
N ASP A 273 14.15 7.33 7.97
CA ASP A 273 12.72 7.02 8.11
C ASP A 273 12.01 7.18 6.75
N PRO A 274 11.42 6.11 6.18
CA PRO A 274 10.70 6.19 4.92
C PRO A 274 9.33 6.89 5.03
N THR A 275 8.88 7.22 6.24
CA THR A 275 7.57 7.84 6.53
C THR A 275 7.72 9.07 7.45
N PRO A 276 8.50 10.10 7.04
CA PRO A 276 8.87 11.18 7.95
C PRO A 276 7.69 12.12 8.31
N PHE A 277 6.62 12.13 7.51
CA PHE A 277 5.47 13.01 7.71
C PHE A 277 4.29 12.27 8.37
N THR A 278 4.51 11.80 9.60
CA THR A 278 3.53 10.99 10.35
C THR A 278 2.16 11.67 10.51
N GLN A 279 2.09 12.99 10.77
CA GLN A 279 0.81 13.70 10.92
C GLN A 279 -0.08 13.55 9.65
N PHE A 280 0.52 13.68 8.48
CA PHE A 280 -0.15 13.41 7.21
C PHE A 280 -0.66 11.97 7.13
N ARG A 281 0.16 10.99 7.48
CA ARG A 281 -0.24 9.57 7.43
C ARG A 281 -1.37 9.22 8.41
N ARG A 282 -1.34 9.78 9.62
CA ARG A 282 -2.41 9.60 10.61
C ARG A 282 -3.72 10.20 10.10
N THR A 283 -3.65 11.33 9.40
CA THR A 283 -4.80 11.98 8.76
C THR A 283 -5.30 11.17 7.56
N GLU A 284 -4.38 10.57 6.78
CA GLU A 284 -4.71 9.67 5.66
C GLU A 284 -5.53 8.46 6.13
N LEU A 285 -5.23 7.89 7.30
CA LEU A 285 -6.06 6.83 7.87
C LEU A 285 -7.50 7.30 8.13
N VAL A 286 -7.65 8.50 8.72
CA VAL A 286 -8.97 9.08 9.04
C VAL A 286 -9.79 9.31 7.78
N THR A 287 -9.21 9.94 6.75
CA THR A 287 -9.92 10.23 5.50
C THR A 287 -10.23 8.96 4.71
N THR A 288 -9.33 7.96 4.74
CA THR A 288 -9.57 6.64 4.13
C THR A 288 -10.75 5.95 4.82
N ALA A 289 -10.74 5.89 6.16
CA ALA A 289 -11.81 5.27 6.93
C ALA A 289 -13.16 5.98 6.74
N ALA A 290 -13.17 7.32 6.65
CA ALA A 290 -14.39 8.07 6.38
C ALA A 290 -15.02 7.71 5.02
N ARG A 291 -14.19 7.55 3.98
CA ARG A 291 -14.65 7.12 2.65
C ARG A 291 -15.12 5.68 2.60
N MET A 292 -14.55 4.81 3.43
CA MET A 292 -15.07 3.46 3.61
C MET A 292 -16.45 3.48 4.27
N ALA A 293 -16.60 4.27 5.33
CA ALA A 293 -17.83 4.40 6.11
C ALA A 293 -18.99 5.05 5.36
N ASP A 294 -18.74 5.85 4.33
CA ASP A 294 -19.78 6.43 3.46
C ASP A 294 -19.94 5.73 2.10
N GLY A 295 -19.17 4.66 1.87
CA GLY A 295 -19.27 3.83 0.67
C GLY A 295 -18.59 4.39 -0.58
N ARG A 296 -17.90 5.53 -0.50
CA ARG A 296 -17.08 6.04 -1.62
C ARG A 296 -15.85 5.18 -1.90
N LEU A 297 -15.36 4.45 -0.89
CA LEU A 297 -14.27 3.49 -1.01
C LEU A 297 -14.79 2.10 -0.60
N ALA A 298 -14.88 1.20 -1.57
CA ALA A 298 -15.53 -0.10 -1.41
C ALA A 298 -14.55 -1.27 -1.57
N LEU A 299 -14.91 -2.43 -1.03
CA LEU A 299 -14.22 -3.70 -1.24
C LEU A 299 -14.73 -4.35 -2.53
N SER A 300 -13.85 -5.02 -3.29
CA SER A 300 -14.26 -5.78 -4.49
C SER A 300 -15.10 -6.99 -4.10
N SER A 301 -16.36 -7.05 -4.55
CA SER A 301 -17.23 -8.20 -4.32
C SER A 301 -16.69 -9.48 -4.96
N GLU A 302 -16.01 -9.39 -6.10
CA GLU A 302 -15.48 -10.56 -6.82
C GLU A 302 -14.34 -11.21 -6.07
N LEU A 303 -13.41 -10.40 -5.56
CA LEU A 303 -12.31 -10.88 -4.72
C LEU A 303 -12.81 -11.37 -3.36
N PHE A 304 -13.82 -10.71 -2.79
CA PHE A 304 -14.38 -11.13 -1.51
C PHE A 304 -15.07 -12.50 -1.61
N ARG A 305 -15.92 -12.70 -2.63
CA ARG A 305 -16.56 -13.99 -2.89
C ARG A 305 -15.52 -15.08 -3.18
N LEU A 306 -14.52 -14.79 -4.01
CA LEU A 306 -13.42 -15.72 -4.24
C LEU A 306 -12.73 -16.10 -2.92
N GLY A 307 -12.38 -15.11 -2.10
CA GLY A 307 -11.73 -15.33 -0.82
C GLY A 307 -12.55 -16.28 0.06
N GLN A 308 -13.85 -16.02 0.23
CA GLN A 308 -14.74 -16.89 1.01
C GLN A 308 -14.76 -18.32 0.46
N ASP A 309 -14.89 -18.48 -0.85
CA ASP A 309 -14.91 -19.80 -1.50
C ASP A 309 -13.58 -20.55 -1.31
N LEU A 310 -12.45 -19.86 -1.47
CA LEU A 310 -11.11 -20.45 -1.28
C LEU A 310 -10.85 -20.79 0.18
N HIS A 311 -11.27 -19.94 1.12
CA HIS A 311 -11.17 -20.20 2.55
C HIS A 311 -11.97 -21.45 2.95
N ALA A 312 -13.21 -21.59 2.43
CA ALA A 312 -14.04 -22.78 2.65
C ALA A 312 -13.41 -24.07 2.09
N ARG A 313 -12.55 -23.94 1.06
CA ARG A 313 -11.74 -25.04 0.49
C ARG A 313 -10.40 -25.25 1.20
N GLY A 314 -10.14 -24.52 2.28
CA GLY A 314 -8.95 -24.66 3.10
C GLY A 314 -7.77 -23.78 2.68
N ALA A 315 -7.91 -22.80 1.78
CA ALA A 315 -6.83 -21.86 1.50
C ALA A 315 -6.47 -21.03 2.74
N LEU A 316 -5.19 -20.70 2.90
CA LEU A 316 -4.75 -19.67 3.85
C LEU A 316 -4.85 -18.31 3.16
N LEU A 317 -5.63 -17.38 3.69
CA LEU A 317 -5.74 -16.03 3.13
C LEU A 317 -4.89 -15.06 3.94
N LEU A 318 -4.06 -14.29 3.24
CA LEU A 318 -3.30 -13.17 3.80
C LEU A 318 -3.57 -11.92 2.96
N ALA A 319 -3.43 -10.75 3.57
CA ALA A 319 -3.44 -9.48 2.85
C ALA A 319 -2.14 -8.71 3.07
N ALA A 320 -1.70 -7.97 2.06
CA ALA A 320 -0.55 -7.08 2.21
C ALA A 320 -0.78 -5.73 1.52
N SER A 321 -0.07 -4.71 2.00
CA SER A 321 -0.03 -3.40 1.36
C SER A 321 1.32 -2.74 1.56
N ASP A 322 1.75 -1.95 0.56
CA ASP A 322 2.89 -1.05 0.70
C ASP A 322 2.51 0.26 1.40
N LYS A 323 1.35 0.37 2.04
CA LYS A 323 0.96 1.52 2.86
C LYS A 323 1.73 1.53 4.19
N PRO A 324 2.24 2.70 4.64
CA PRO A 324 2.84 2.82 5.97
C PRO A 324 1.86 2.42 7.07
N ALA A 325 2.38 1.78 8.12
CA ALA A 325 1.61 1.43 9.30
C ALA A 325 0.91 2.66 9.91
N GLU A 326 1.55 3.84 9.86
CA GLU A 326 1.00 5.11 10.36
C GLU A 326 -0.32 5.53 9.68
N SER A 327 -0.54 5.06 8.45
CA SER A 327 -1.74 5.35 7.66
C SER A 327 -2.71 4.17 7.60
N ALA A 328 -2.41 3.07 8.26
CA ALA A 328 -3.22 1.86 8.24
C ALA A 328 -3.63 1.38 9.65
N LEU A 329 -2.83 1.69 10.67
CA LEU A 329 -3.09 1.38 12.08
C LEU A 329 -3.31 2.69 12.84
N PRO A 330 -4.31 2.77 13.73
CA PRO A 330 -4.54 3.97 14.53
C PRO A 330 -3.40 4.17 15.55
N SER A 331 -3.11 5.43 15.90
CA SER A 331 -2.34 5.72 17.13
C SER A 331 -3.16 5.33 18.38
N PRO A 332 -2.54 5.24 19.58
CA PRO A 332 -3.30 5.01 20.82
C PRO A 332 -4.44 6.00 21.03
N GLU A 333 -4.22 7.28 20.70
CA GLU A 333 -5.22 8.34 20.80
C GLU A 333 -6.35 8.15 19.79
N GLN A 334 -6.02 7.82 18.53
CA GLN A 334 -7.01 7.55 17.50
C GLN A 334 -7.85 6.31 17.83
N ALA A 335 -7.23 5.26 18.37
CA ALA A 335 -7.91 4.06 18.80
C ALA A 335 -8.85 4.33 19.98
N ALA A 336 -8.41 5.15 20.96
CA ALA A 336 -9.27 5.59 22.06
C ALA A 336 -10.46 6.44 21.58
N ALA A 337 -10.32 7.15 20.45
CA ALA A 337 -11.40 7.86 19.78
C ALA A 337 -12.29 6.96 18.89
N GLY A 338 -12.06 5.65 18.86
CA GLY A 338 -12.87 4.66 18.14
C GLY A 338 -12.43 4.40 16.70
N LEU A 339 -11.29 4.94 16.24
CA LEU A 339 -10.75 4.64 14.92
C LEU A 339 -10.20 3.20 14.91
N LEU A 340 -10.59 2.44 13.88
CA LEU A 340 -10.15 1.06 13.70
C LEU A 340 -8.93 0.96 12.77
N PRO A 341 -8.12 -0.10 12.88
CA PRO A 341 -7.18 -0.48 11.82
C PRO A 341 -7.91 -0.62 10.48
N LEU A 342 -7.26 -0.23 9.39
CA LEU A 342 -7.84 -0.23 8.04
C LEU A 342 -8.46 -1.59 7.67
N HIS A 343 -7.80 -2.70 8.03
CA HIS A 343 -8.30 -4.04 7.74
C HIS A 343 -9.53 -4.46 8.57
N ARG A 344 -9.82 -3.75 9.66
CA ARG A 344 -11.00 -3.93 10.52
C ARG A 344 -12.07 -2.85 10.31
N THR A 345 -11.80 -1.85 9.47
CA THR A 345 -12.77 -0.82 9.11
C THR A 345 -13.81 -1.40 8.14
N PRO A 346 -15.12 -1.29 8.44
CA PRO A 346 -16.16 -1.73 7.52
C PRO A 346 -16.19 -0.90 6.23
N ALA A 347 -16.40 -1.57 5.10
CA ALA A 347 -16.64 -0.98 3.80
C ALA A 347 -17.75 -1.74 3.05
N VAL A 348 -18.39 -1.05 2.12
CA VAL A 348 -19.40 -1.64 1.22
C VAL A 348 -18.71 -2.63 0.27
N LEU A 349 -19.36 -3.76 -0.02
CA LEU A 349 -18.99 -4.64 -1.13
C LEU A 349 -19.59 -4.08 -2.44
N ASP A 350 -18.73 -3.72 -3.38
CA ASP A 350 -19.06 -3.20 -4.72
C ASP A 350 -19.10 -4.31 -5.77
#